data_AF-A0A2V5I4T8-F1
#
_entry.id   AF-A0A2V5I4T8-F1
#
_cell.length_a   1.000
_cell.length_b   1.000
_cell.length_c   1.000
_cell.angle_alpha   90.00
_cell.angle_beta   90.00
_cell.angle_gamma   90.00
#
_symmetry.space_group_name_H-M   'P 1'
#
loop_
_entity.id
_entity.type
_entity.pdbx_description
1 polymer ?
#
loop_
_entity_poly.entity_id
_entity_poly.type
_entity_poly.pdbx_seq_one_letter_code
_entity_poly.pdbx_strand_id
1 'polypeptide(L)'
;MPPFWGNHPVKLALLKPLANSETLADCTNRKTDFCTDHSELGQICLDIQPLGRAWRQELLKVPPMSSLIFDLTIPSIKYNGKGKARAKNTDETEPQLAWGDRDRPCLAVSMREVIHIVTTIATSMKIRGKNSTRFVLMYDPSQLIRLDEINELKEKLRVLSC
;
A
#
# COMPACT_ATOMS: atom_id res chain seq x y z
N MET A 1 -3.50 36.18 1.99
CA MET A 1 -3.56 34.89 1.27
C MET A 1 -2.74 33.88 2.06
N PRO A 2 -3.24 32.68 2.39
CA PRO A 2 -2.41 31.69 3.05
C PRO A 2 -1.30 31.25 2.08
N PRO A 3 -0.11 30.86 2.60
CA PRO A 3 0.98 30.44 1.74
C PRO A 3 0.56 29.16 1.03
N PHE A 4 0.54 29.23 -0.31
CA PHE A 4 0.58 28.03 -1.15
C PHE A 4 1.81 27.24 -0.72
N TRP A 5 1.60 26.11 -0.06
CA TRP A 5 2.67 25.14 0.11
C TRP A 5 3.16 24.81 -1.30
N GLY A 6 4.43 25.11 -1.53
CA GLY A 6 5.03 25.26 -2.85
C GLY A 6 4.87 24.03 -3.74
N ASN A 7 5.19 24.22 -5.01
CA ASN A 7 5.17 23.24 -6.11
C ASN A 7 6.04 21.99 -5.91
N HIS A 8 6.41 21.66 -4.67
CA HIS A 8 7.20 20.49 -4.33
C HIS A 8 6.31 19.27 -4.20
N PRO A 9 6.62 18.19 -4.92
CA PRO A 9 5.87 16.96 -4.81
C PRO A 9 5.98 16.39 -3.40
N VAL A 10 4.85 16.05 -2.81
CA VAL A 10 4.78 15.41 -1.48
C VAL A 10 4.75 13.90 -1.66
N LYS A 11 5.60 13.19 -0.92
CA LYS A 11 5.69 11.73 -0.99
C LYS A 11 4.89 11.09 0.14
N LEU A 12 3.92 10.27 -0.23
CA LEU A 12 3.11 9.44 0.67
C LEU A 12 3.60 7.99 0.61
N ALA A 13 4.41 7.59 1.59
CA ALA A 13 4.90 6.22 1.74
C ALA A 13 3.80 5.32 2.32
N LEU A 14 2.92 4.86 1.43
CA LEU A 14 1.63 4.26 1.79
C LEU A 14 1.80 3.07 2.74
N LEU A 15 2.70 2.15 2.41
CA LEU A 15 2.88 0.86 3.08
C LEU A 15 3.97 0.85 4.15
N LYS A 16 4.76 1.92 4.27
CA LYS A 16 5.85 2.02 5.24
C LYS A 16 5.40 1.76 6.70
N PRO A 17 4.19 2.17 7.13
CA PRO A 17 3.72 1.86 8.48
C PRO A 17 3.60 0.36 8.81
N LEU A 18 3.53 -0.53 7.81
CA LEU A 18 3.53 -1.98 8.04
C LEU A 18 4.82 -2.49 8.70
N ALA A 19 5.91 -1.70 8.70
CA ALA A 19 7.13 -2.01 9.45
C ALA A 19 6.92 -1.96 10.98
N ASN A 20 5.88 -1.28 11.46
CA ASN A 20 5.52 -1.24 12.87
C ASN A 20 4.72 -2.50 13.23
N SER A 21 5.13 -3.20 14.30
CA SER A 21 4.52 -4.46 14.70
C SER A 21 3.05 -4.35 15.14
N GLU A 22 2.66 -3.24 15.76
CA GLU A 22 1.27 -2.98 16.16
C GLU A 22 0.40 -2.76 14.92
N THR A 23 0.86 -1.92 13.99
CA THR A 23 0.17 -1.70 12.71
C THR A 23 0.05 -2.99 11.89
N LEU A 24 1.12 -3.80 11.86
CA LEU A 24 1.11 -5.08 11.17
C LEU A 24 0.12 -6.06 11.82
N ALA A 25 0.08 -6.14 13.15
CA ALA A 25 -0.85 -7.00 13.88
C ALA A 25 -2.31 -6.59 13.61
N ASP A 26 -2.60 -5.28 13.61
CA ASP A 26 -3.93 -4.75 13.30
C ASP A 26 -4.40 -5.12 11.88
N CYS A 27 -3.46 -5.13 10.92
CA CYS A 27 -3.74 -5.53 9.54
C CYS A 27 -3.80 -7.06 9.35
N THR A 28 -3.25 -7.85 10.28
CA THR A 28 -3.24 -9.33 10.22
C THR A 28 -4.47 -9.93 10.91
N ASN A 29 -4.99 -9.29 11.95
CA ASN A 29 -6.04 -9.84 12.82
C ASN A 29 -7.46 -9.78 12.21
N ARG A 30 -7.60 -9.26 11.00
CA ARG A 30 -8.90 -9.11 10.33
C ARG A 30 -9.01 -10.10 9.18
N LYS A 31 -10.08 -10.90 9.17
CA LYS A 31 -10.37 -11.77 8.03
C LYS A 31 -10.67 -10.90 6.81
N THR A 32 -9.91 -11.09 5.74
CA THR A 32 -10.14 -10.42 4.46
C THR A 32 -10.89 -11.34 3.50
N ASP A 33 -11.97 -10.85 2.89
CA ASP A 33 -12.68 -11.56 1.82
C ASP A 33 -11.97 -11.45 0.45
N PHE A 34 -10.88 -10.66 0.35
CA PHE A 34 -10.23 -10.33 -0.93
C PHE A 34 -9.27 -11.41 -1.46
N CYS A 35 -8.96 -12.43 -0.67
CA CYS A 35 -8.03 -13.52 -1.01
C CYS A 35 -8.70 -14.89 -1.01
N THR A 36 -9.98 -14.97 -1.41
CA THR A 36 -10.74 -16.22 -1.38
C THR A 36 -10.28 -17.27 -2.40
N ASP A 37 -9.46 -16.93 -3.39
CA ASP A 37 -9.34 -17.80 -4.56
C ASP A 37 -8.04 -18.61 -4.64
N HIS A 38 -6.95 -18.23 -3.94
CA HIS A 38 -5.64 -18.91 -4.07
C HIS A 38 -4.79 -18.93 -2.78
N SER A 39 -5.39 -19.13 -1.60
CA SER A 39 -4.61 -19.45 -0.38
C SER A 39 -4.07 -20.87 -0.39
N GLU A 40 -3.44 -21.27 -1.49
CA GLU A 40 -2.61 -22.46 -1.54
C GLU A 40 -1.22 -22.04 -1.03
N LEU A 41 -0.67 -22.71 -0.01
CA LEU A 41 0.69 -22.50 0.54
C LEU A 41 0.87 -21.53 1.73
N GLY A 42 -0.15 -21.31 2.58
CA GLY A 42 0.06 -20.70 3.90
C GLY A 42 0.33 -19.19 3.89
N GLN A 43 -0.10 -18.52 2.82
CA GLN A 43 -0.13 -17.06 2.77
C GLN A 43 -1.26 -16.50 3.65
N ILE A 44 -1.01 -15.32 4.23
CA ILE A 44 -2.02 -14.58 5.00
C ILE A 44 -2.14 -13.20 4.36
N CYS A 45 -3.28 -12.91 3.76
CA CYS A 45 -3.54 -11.59 3.23
C CYS A 45 -3.81 -10.57 4.35
N LEU A 46 -3.19 -9.40 4.21
CA LEU A 46 -3.39 -8.30 5.13
C LEU A 46 -4.64 -7.49 4.76
N ASP A 47 -5.42 -7.11 5.77
CA ASP A 47 -6.42 -6.03 5.68
C ASP A 47 -5.71 -4.69 5.91
N ILE A 48 -5.39 -3.97 4.84
CA ILE A 48 -4.75 -2.66 4.94
C ILE A 48 -5.75 -1.49 4.99
N GLN A 49 -7.06 -1.73 5.14
CA GLN A 49 -8.06 -0.67 5.36
C GLN A 49 -7.76 0.22 6.57
N PRO A 50 -7.28 -0.29 7.73
CA PRO A 50 -6.88 0.55 8.84
C PRO A 50 -5.86 1.61 8.44
N LEU A 51 -4.89 1.23 7.59
CA LEU A 51 -3.88 2.12 7.06
C LEU A 51 -4.49 3.18 6.12
N GLY A 52 -5.39 2.77 5.23
CA GLY A 52 -6.12 3.69 4.36
C GLY A 52 -7.00 4.69 5.13
N ARG A 53 -7.58 4.29 6.27
CA ARG A 53 -8.30 5.21 7.16
C ARG A 53 -7.37 6.20 7.85
N ALA A 54 -6.27 5.71 8.42
CA ALA A 54 -5.28 6.56 9.09
C ALA A 54 -4.73 7.62 8.13
N TRP A 55 -4.35 7.23 6.92
CA TRP A 55 -3.86 8.18 5.91
C TRP A 55 -4.89 9.22 5.52
N ARG A 56 -6.16 8.84 5.33
CA ARG A 56 -7.20 9.83 5.03
C ARG A 56 -7.37 10.85 6.14
N GLN A 57 -7.33 10.42 7.41
CA GLN A 57 -7.44 11.33 8.56
C GLN A 57 -6.27 12.31 8.61
N GLU A 58 -5.04 11.85 8.39
CA GLU A 58 -3.87 12.74 8.35
C GLU A 58 -3.93 13.71 7.17
N LEU A 59 -4.36 13.24 5.99
CA LEU A 59 -4.43 14.06 4.78
C LEU A 59 -5.54 15.12 4.82
N LEU A 60 -6.56 14.95 5.66
CA LEU A 60 -7.57 15.99 5.90
C LEU A 60 -7.00 17.20 6.66
N LYS A 61 -5.96 16.99 7.48
CA LYS A 61 -5.33 18.03 8.30
C LYS A 61 -4.37 18.91 7.51
N VAL A 62 -3.83 18.40 6.40
CA VAL A 62 -2.86 19.13 5.57
C VAL A 62 -3.55 19.94 4.47
N PRO A 63 -3.02 21.11 4.06
CA PRO A 63 -3.53 21.86 2.92
C PRO A 63 -3.55 21.04 1.62
N PRO A 64 -4.39 21.41 0.64
CA PRO A 64 -4.38 20.77 -0.68
C PRO A 64 -3.00 20.86 -1.33
N MET A 65 -2.55 19.76 -1.91
CA MET A 65 -1.25 19.63 -2.56
C MET A 65 -1.41 19.71 -4.09
N SER A 66 -0.46 20.36 -4.76
CA SER A 66 -0.41 20.40 -6.23
C SER A 66 0.17 19.12 -6.83
N SER A 67 1.01 18.39 -6.10
CA SER A 67 1.53 17.09 -6.54
C SER A 67 1.72 16.12 -5.37
N LEU A 68 1.18 14.90 -5.54
CA LEU A 68 1.26 13.81 -4.57
C LEU A 68 1.86 12.57 -5.24
N ILE A 69 2.95 12.06 -4.67
CA ILE A 69 3.60 10.81 -5.06
C ILE A 69 3.14 9.70 -4.11
N PHE A 70 2.45 8.70 -4.63
CA PHE A 70 2.19 7.46 -3.90
C PHE A 70 3.42 6.56 -4.01
N ASP A 71 4.11 6.36 -2.89
CA ASP A 71 5.19 5.38 -2.78
C ASP A 71 4.64 4.07 -2.24
N LEU A 72 4.66 3.05 -3.09
CA LEU A 72 4.18 1.71 -2.79
C LEU A 72 5.27 0.78 -2.28
N THR A 73 6.49 1.24 -2.03
CA THR A 73 7.56 0.35 -1.56
C THR A 73 7.15 -0.37 -0.26
N ILE A 74 7.08 -1.70 -0.32
CA ILE A 74 6.82 -2.53 0.86
C ILE A 74 8.05 -2.49 1.77
N PRO A 75 7.90 -2.31 3.09
CA PRO A 75 9.02 -2.40 4.02
C PRO A 75 9.55 -3.84 4.13
N SER A 76 10.86 -4.00 4.18
CA SER A 76 11.48 -5.30 4.47
C SER A 76 11.32 -5.65 5.94
N ILE A 77 10.53 -6.68 6.23
CA ILE A 77 10.33 -7.20 7.59
C ILE A 77 10.99 -8.58 7.66
N LYS A 78 11.98 -8.72 8.55
CA LYS A 78 12.63 -10.01 8.81
C LYS A 78 11.73 -10.88 9.69
N TYR A 79 11.66 -12.17 9.39
CA TYR A 79 10.88 -13.13 10.14
C TYR A 79 11.44 -13.34 11.56
N ASN A 80 10.69 -12.92 12.59
CA ASN A 80 10.99 -13.24 13.99
C ASN A 80 10.18 -14.47 14.42
N GLY A 81 10.65 -15.65 14.05
CA GLY A 81 9.93 -16.91 14.25
C GLY A 81 9.63 -17.28 15.71
N LYS A 82 8.35 -17.16 16.11
CA LYS A 82 7.75 -17.93 17.22
C LYS A 82 6.35 -18.48 16.85
N GLY A 83 6.16 -18.93 15.59
CA GLY A 83 4.89 -19.47 15.10
C GLY A 83 5.04 -20.84 14.42
N LYS A 84 4.07 -21.74 14.62
CA LYS A 84 4.02 -23.14 14.15
C LYS A 84 3.86 -23.33 12.63
N ALA A 85 4.21 -22.35 11.81
CA ALA A 85 4.16 -22.44 10.35
C ALA A 85 5.57 -22.41 9.77
N ARG A 86 6.37 -23.43 10.08
CA ARG A 86 7.67 -23.63 9.44
C ARG A 86 7.50 -24.63 8.30
N ALA A 87 7.52 -24.16 7.06
CA ALA A 87 8.00 -25.00 5.97
C ALA A 87 9.50 -25.22 6.20
N LYS A 88 9.97 -26.46 6.15
CA LYS A 88 11.32 -26.88 6.60
C LYS A 88 12.50 -26.23 5.83
N ASN A 89 12.22 -25.41 4.81
CA ASN A 89 13.17 -24.88 3.83
C ASN A 89 13.09 -23.35 3.58
N THR A 90 12.51 -22.55 4.49
CA THR A 90 12.52 -21.08 4.33
C THR A 90 13.86 -20.48 4.78
N ASP A 91 14.53 -19.79 3.86
CA ASP A 91 15.74 -19.00 4.09
C ASP A 91 15.43 -17.82 5.02
N GLU A 92 16.23 -17.63 6.07
CA GLU A 92 16.04 -16.59 7.10
C GLU A 92 16.19 -15.15 6.56
N THR A 93 16.58 -15.02 5.30
CA THR A 93 16.81 -13.75 4.61
C THR A 93 15.59 -13.21 3.84
N GLU A 94 14.53 -14.00 3.65
CA GLU A 94 13.38 -13.56 2.83
C GLU A 94 12.38 -12.67 3.60
N PRO A 95 11.83 -11.63 2.95
CA PRO A 95 10.91 -10.71 3.59
C PRO A 95 9.58 -11.41 3.90
N GLN A 96 9.12 -11.26 5.14
CA GLN A 96 7.83 -11.79 5.60
C GLN A 96 6.63 -11.13 4.89
N LEU A 97 6.83 -9.94 4.31
CA LEU A 97 5.82 -9.15 3.63
C LEU A 97 6.11 -9.12 2.13
N ALA A 98 5.14 -9.49 1.30
CA ALA A 98 5.28 -9.53 -0.14
C ALA A 98 4.00 -9.05 -0.85
N TRP A 99 4.13 -8.80 -2.15
CA TRP A 99 3.00 -8.56 -3.03
C TRP A 99 2.36 -9.87 -3.46
N GLY A 100 1.03 -9.92 -3.37
CA GLY A 100 0.19 -10.94 -4.02
C GLY A 100 0.51 -12.40 -3.69
N ASP A 101 0.12 -13.27 -4.62
CA ASP A 101 0.28 -14.71 -4.56
C ASP A 101 1.74 -15.10 -4.82
N ARG A 102 2.35 -15.76 -3.83
CA ARG A 102 3.73 -16.22 -3.86
C ARG A 102 3.77 -17.73 -3.67
N ASP A 103 4.68 -18.41 -4.35
CA ASP A 103 4.90 -19.85 -4.17
C ASP A 103 5.38 -20.26 -2.74
N ARG A 104 5.39 -19.32 -1.78
CA ARG A 104 5.89 -19.51 -0.41
C ARG A 104 4.99 -18.79 0.61
N PRO A 105 4.97 -19.26 1.87
CA PRO A 105 4.22 -18.60 2.94
C PRO A 105 4.71 -17.17 3.19
N CYS A 106 3.81 -16.20 3.08
CA CYS A 106 4.10 -14.79 3.38
C CYS A 106 2.85 -14.05 3.90
N LEU A 107 3.07 -12.87 4.49
CA LEU A 107 2.04 -11.86 4.64
C LEU A 107 1.90 -11.14 3.29
N ALA A 108 0.73 -11.25 2.67
CA ALA A 108 0.49 -10.74 1.32
C ALA A 108 -0.22 -9.38 1.38
N VAL A 109 0.32 -8.40 0.66
CA VAL A 109 -0.37 -7.14 0.37
C VAL A 109 -1.11 -7.28 -0.95
N SER A 110 -2.42 -7.06 -0.92
CA SER A 110 -3.26 -7.09 -2.11
C SER A 110 -3.18 -5.78 -2.88
N MET A 111 -2.82 -5.85 -4.17
CA MET A 111 -2.87 -4.68 -5.05
C MET A 111 -4.30 -4.15 -5.24
N ARG A 112 -5.32 -5.02 -5.21
CA ARG A 112 -6.73 -4.61 -5.26
C ARG A 112 -7.06 -3.63 -4.13
N GLU A 113 -6.56 -3.92 -2.93
CA GLU A 113 -6.77 -3.07 -1.78
C GLU A 113 -5.97 -1.77 -1.84
N VAL A 114 -4.71 -1.84 -2.30
CA VAL A 114 -3.89 -0.65 -2.56
C VAL A 114 -4.56 0.27 -3.57
N ILE A 115 -5.10 -0.27 -4.68
CA ILE A 115 -5.84 0.48 -5.68
C ILE A 115 -7.02 1.20 -5.03
N HIS A 116 -7.79 0.53 -4.18
CA HIS A 116 -8.93 1.14 -3.50
C HIS A 116 -8.49 2.31 -2.60
N ILE A 117 -7.45 2.13 -1.78
CA ILE A 117 -6.96 3.16 -0.87
C ILE A 117 -6.40 4.36 -1.65
N VAL A 118 -5.53 4.11 -2.63
CA VAL A 118 -4.89 5.16 -3.43
C VAL A 118 -5.93 5.97 -4.21
N THR A 119 -6.88 5.33 -4.86
CA THR A 119 -7.95 6.03 -5.60
C THR A 119 -8.85 6.85 -4.70
N THR A 120 -9.16 6.36 -3.49
CA THR A 120 -9.95 7.10 -2.51
C THR A 120 -9.21 8.35 -2.02
N ILE A 121 -7.91 8.22 -1.73
CA ILE A 121 -7.07 9.35 -1.33
C ILE A 121 -6.97 10.37 -2.47
N ALA A 122 -6.65 9.91 -3.69
CA ALA A 122 -6.50 10.76 -4.86
C ALA A 122 -7.81 11.51 -5.18
N THR A 123 -8.95 10.83 -5.13
CA THR A 123 -10.27 11.47 -5.31
C THR A 123 -10.53 12.55 -4.26
N SER A 124 -10.23 12.25 -2.99
CA SER A 124 -10.40 13.22 -1.89
C SER A 124 -9.51 14.45 -2.08
N MET A 125 -8.26 14.27 -2.52
CA MET A 125 -7.35 15.37 -2.83
C MET A 125 -7.80 16.17 -4.05
N LYS A 126 -8.28 15.50 -5.11
CA LYS A 126 -8.82 16.15 -6.31
C LYS A 126 -9.96 17.13 -5.97
N ILE A 127 -10.91 16.68 -5.15
CA ILE A 127 -12.04 17.49 -4.69
C ILE A 127 -11.54 18.70 -3.89
N ARG A 128 -10.64 18.49 -2.92
CA ARG A 128 -10.09 19.57 -2.08
C ARG A 128 -9.21 20.55 -2.85
N GLY A 129 -8.45 20.06 -3.82
CA GLY A 129 -7.53 20.82 -4.67
C GLY A 129 -8.17 21.41 -5.92
N LYS A 130 -9.49 21.33 -6.08
CA LYS A 130 -10.24 21.83 -7.25
C LYS A 130 -9.62 21.35 -8.58
N ASN A 131 -9.35 20.06 -8.69
CA ASN A 131 -8.76 19.40 -9.88
C ASN A 131 -7.33 19.83 -10.24
N SER A 132 -6.60 20.52 -9.35
CA SER A 132 -5.24 20.98 -9.64
C SER A 132 -4.13 20.06 -9.11
N THR A 133 -4.50 18.86 -8.63
CA THR A 133 -3.55 17.91 -8.04
C THR A 133 -3.10 16.88 -9.06
N ARG A 134 -1.79 16.81 -9.29
CA ARG A 134 -1.14 15.76 -10.08
C ARG A 134 -0.78 14.57 -9.19
N PHE A 135 -1.12 13.37 -9.63
CA PHE A 135 -0.74 12.14 -8.95
C PHE A 135 0.41 11.43 -9.68
N VAL A 136 1.37 10.92 -8.92
CA VAL A 136 2.50 10.15 -9.42
C VAL A 136 2.60 8.85 -8.62
N LEU A 137 3.03 7.78 -9.28
CA LEU A 137 3.23 6.47 -8.66
C LEU A 137 4.72 6.12 -8.64
N MET A 138 5.21 5.71 -7.48
CA MET A 138 6.55 5.17 -7.29
C MET A 138 6.45 3.78 -6.66
N TYR A 139 7.24 2.85 -7.16
CA TYR A 139 7.31 1.48 -6.70
C TYR A 139 8.68 0.89 -7.01
N ASP A 140 9.06 -0.17 -6.31
CA ASP A 140 10.30 -0.90 -6.53
C ASP A 140 10.04 -2.16 -7.38
N PRO A 141 10.51 -2.23 -8.65
CA PRO A 141 10.32 -3.39 -9.51
C PRO A 141 10.93 -4.69 -8.94
N SER A 142 11.94 -4.60 -8.07
CA SER A 142 12.56 -5.77 -7.44
C SER A 142 11.63 -6.48 -6.44
N GLN A 143 10.56 -5.82 -6.00
CA GLN A 143 9.55 -6.41 -5.11
C GLN A 143 8.55 -7.32 -5.84
N LEU A 144 8.71 -7.47 -7.17
CA LEU A 144 7.93 -8.36 -8.03
C LEU A 144 6.41 -8.08 -7.97
N ILE A 145 6.06 -6.79 -7.93
CA ILE A 145 4.68 -6.36 -8.15
C ILE A 145 4.32 -6.69 -9.59
N ARG A 146 3.10 -7.20 -9.82
CA ARG A 146 2.64 -7.48 -11.17
C ARG A 146 2.45 -6.17 -11.95
N LEU A 147 2.98 -6.13 -13.17
CA LEU A 147 3.00 -4.91 -13.98
C LEU A 147 1.60 -4.49 -14.47
N ASP A 148 0.71 -5.44 -14.71
CA ASP A 148 -0.68 -5.19 -15.10
C ASP A 148 -1.45 -4.44 -13.98
N GLU A 149 -1.27 -4.84 -12.72
CA GLU A 149 -1.89 -4.18 -11.57
C GLU A 149 -1.34 -2.75 -11.38
N ILE A 150 -0.04 -2.56 -11.60
CA ILE A 150 0.59 -1.22 -11.59
C ILE A 150 0.04 -0.34 -12.72
N ASN A 151 -0.16 -0.90 -13.91
CA ASN A 151 -0.70 -0.17 -15.04
C ASN A 151 -2.17 0.20 -14.81
N GLU A 152 -2.97 -0.68 -14.22
CA GLU A 152 -4.34 -0.36 -13.79
C GLU A 152 -4.34 0.85 -12.85
N LEU A 153 -3.48 0.84 -11.82
CA LEU A 153 -3.40 1.94 -10.87
C LEU A 153 -2.96 3.26 -11.54
N LYS A 154 -1.96 3.21 -12.43
CA LYS A 154 -1.50 4.38 -13.19
C LYS A 154 -2.63 4.98 -14.01
N GLU A 155 -3.43 4.16 -14.69
CA GLU A 155 -4.54 4.64 -15.50
C GLU A 155 -5.62 5.32 -14.64
N LYS A 156 -5.97 4.72 -13.48
CA LYS A 156 -6.90 5.36 -12.55
C LYS A 156 -6.38 6.70 -12.03
N LEU A 157 -5.10 6.80 -11.70
CA LEU A 157 -4.48 8.06 -11.28
C LEU A 157 -4.40 9.10 -12.40
N ARG A 158 -4.21 8.66 -13.65
CA ARG A 158 -4.21 9.54 -14.83
C ARG A 158 -5.55 10.22 -15.01
N VAL A 159 -6.66 9.45 -14.96
CA VAL A 159 -8.03 9.98 -15.02
C VAL A 159 -8.31 10.97 -13.89
N LEU A 160 -7.76 10.74 -12.70
CA LEU A 160 -7.93 11.63 -11.56
C LEU A 160 -7.07 12.90 -11.64
N SER A 161 -5.96 12.89 -12.38
CA SER A 161 -5.05 14.04 -12.52
C SER A 161 -5.52 15.09 -13.57
N CYS A 162 -6.63 14.84 -14.26
CA CYS A 162 -7.23 15.74 -15.26
C CYS A 162 -8.22 16.75 -14.67
#